data_AF-A0A6V7IQC5-F1
#
_entry.id   AF-A0A6V7IQC5-F1
#
_cell.length_a   1.000
_cell.length_b   1.000
_cell.length_c   1.000
_cell.angle_alpha   90.00
_cell.angle_beta   90.00
_cell.angle_gamma   90.00
#
_symmetry.space_group_name_H-M   'P 1'
#
loop_
_entity.id
_entity.type
_entity.pdbx_description
1 polymer ?
#
loop_
_entity_poly.entity_id
_entity_poly.type
_entity_poly.pdbx_seq_one_letter_code
_entity_poly.pdbx_strand_id
1 'polypeptide(L)' 'RPMLKENKDSIEEEKIMLTKEAYDFLNKFLVGKKWLTGDSYTLADTSCVATISSLD' A
#
# COMPACT_ATOMS: atom_id res chain seq x y z
N ARG A 1 -3.64 -9.38 29.88
CA ARG A 1 -2.41 -8.53 29.88
C ARG A 1 -2.15 -8.18 28.41
N PRO A 2 -2.27 -6.91 27.99
CA PRO A 2 -1.98 -6.56 26.61
C PRO A 2 -0.47 -6.59 26.37
N MET A 3 -0.11 -7.06 25.18
CA MET A 3 1.28 -7.27 24.75
C MET A 3 1.92 -5.94 24.34
N LEU A 4 3.18 -5.80 24.71
CA LEU A 4 4.04 -4.63 24.55
C LEU A 4 4.01 -4.09 23.11
N LYS A 5 3.51 -2.86 22.95
CA LYS A 5 3.80 -2.03 21.77
C LYS A 5 5.27 -1.63 21.92
N GLU A 6 6.16 -2.26 21.17
CA GLU A 6 7.55 -1.82 21.09
C GLU A 6 7.56 -0.36 20.65
N ASN A 7 8.19 0.50 21.48
CA ASN A 7 8.47 1.90 21.19
C ASN A 7 9.47 1.99 20.03
N LYS A 8 9.01 1.81 18.79
CA LYS A 8 9.66 2.43 17.63
C LYS A 8 8.96 3.76 17.40
N ASP A 9 9.41 4.77 18.13
CA ASP A 9 8.92 6.15 18.05
C ASP A 9 9.39 6.88 16.77
N SER A 10 10.06 6.18 15.85
CA SER A 10 10.25 6.65 14.49
C SER A 10 9.87 5.54 13.52
N ILE A 11 8.97 5.86 12.58
CA ILE A 11 8.83 5.04 11.37
C ILE A 11 10.18 5.11 10.69
N GLU A 12 10.85 3.97 10.56
CA GLU A 12 12.14 3.86 9.86
C GLU A 12 11.98 4.49 8.47
N GLU A 13 12.82 5.48 8.16
CA GLU A 13 12.76 6.26 6.92
C GLU A 13 12.80 5.36 5.68
N GLU A 14 13.49 4.22 5.78
CA GLU A 14 13.50 3.13 4.79
C GLU A 14 12.09 2.61 4.47
N LYS A 15 11.23 2.40 5.48
CA LYS A 15 9.85 1.93 5.27
C LYS A 15 8.99 2.98 4.57
N ILE A 16 9.23 4.26 4.87
CA ILE A 16 8.56 5.37 4.19
C ILE A 16 8.98 5.42 2.72
N MET A 17 10.28 5.27 2.43
CA MET A 17 10.78 5.22 1.05
C MET A 17 10.21 4.04 0.27
N LEU A 18 10.26 2.82 0.85
CA LEU A 18 9.69 1.62 0.22
C LEU A 18 8.20 1.78 -0.09
N THR A 19 7.45 2.41 0.81
CA THR A 19 6.03 2.68 0.61
C THR A 19 5.81 3.67 -0.55
N LYS A 20 6.61 4.74 -0.63
CA LYS A 20 6.55 5.70 -1.73
C LYS A 20 6.88 5.06 -3.08
N GLU A 21 7.91 4.21 -3.13
CA GLU A 21 8.28 3.47 -4.33
C GLU A 21 7.15 2.52 -4.77
N ALA A 22 6.48 1.86 -3.83
CA ALA A 22 5.32 1.02 -4.11
C ALA A 22 4.15 1.82 -4.69
N TYR A 23 3.87 3.03 -4.16
CA TYR A 23 2.86 3.93 -4.73
C TYR A 23 3.20 4.39 -6.14
N ASP A 24 4.46 4.75 -6.40
CA ASP A 24 4.92 5.13 -7.73
C ASP A 24 4.82 3.99 -8.73
N PHE A 25 5.16 2.77 -8.30
CA PHE A 25 4.98 1.57 -9.12
C PHE A 25 3.51 1.32 -9.44
N LEU A 26 2.63 1.38 -8.44
CA LEU A 26 1.20 1.17 -8.61
C LEU A 26 0.58 2.20 -9.55
N ASN A 27 0.95 3.49 -9.41
CA ASN A 27 0.52 4.55 -10.31
C ASN A 27 0.95 4.28 -11.75
N LYS A 28 2.21 3.92 -11.99
CA LYS A 28 2.71 3.56 -13.33
C LYS A 28 1.99 2.34 -13.90
N PHE A 29 1.73 1.34 -13.06
CA PHE A 29 1.07 0.10 -13.46
C PHE A 29 -0.39 0.31 -13.89
N LEU A 30 -1.06 1.30 -13.29
CA LEU A 30 -2.44 1.68 -13.57
C LEU A 30 -2.59 2.71 -14.71
N VAL A 31 -1.50 3.21 -15.29
CA VAL A 31 -1.60 4.13 -16.43
C VAL A 31 -2.37 3.47 -17.57
N GLY A 32 -3.48 4.11 -17.98
CA GLY A 32 -4.33 3.63 -19.06
C GLY A 32 -5.19 2.42 -18.73
N LYS A 33 -5.24 1.97 -17.47
CA LYS A 33 -6.11 0.88 -16.99
C LYS A 33 -7.09 1.40 -15.97
N LYS A 34 -8.31 0.86 -15.98
CA LYS A 34 -9.35 1.23 -15.00
C LYS A 34 -9.15 0.52 -13.67
N TRP A 35 -8.68 -0.72 -13.72
CA TRP A 35 -8.46 -1.59 -12.58
C TRP A 35 -7.06 -2.20 -12.65
N LEU A 36 -6.57 -2.75 -11.53
CA LEU A 36 -5.26 -3.39 -11.44
C LEU A 36 -5.09 -4.48 -12.50
N THR A 37 -6.14 -5.24 -12.79
CA THR A 37 -6.13 -6.30 -13.80
C THR A 37 -6.70 -5.87 -15.16
N GLY A 38 -6.60 -4.59 -15.51
CA GLY A 38 -7.08 -4.05 -16.78
C GLY A 38 -8.53 -3.58 -16.69
N ASP A 39 -9.44 -4.27 -17.37
CA ASP A 39 -10.84 -3.81 -17.55
C ASP A 39 -11.82 -4.38 -16.52
N SER A 40 -11.39 -5.38 -15.74
CA SER A 40 -12.23 -6.03 -14.74
C SER A 40 -11.74 -5.74 -13.32
N TYR A 41 -12.70 -5.48 -12.43
CA TYR A 41 -12.46 -5.40 -10.98
C TYR A 41 -12.20 -6.79 -10.42
N THR A 42 -11.13 -6.95 -9.65
CA THR A 42 -10.76 -8.24 -9.06
C THR A 42 -10.34 -8.11 -7.60
N LEU A 43 -10.04 -9.26 -6.98
CA LEU A 43 -9.48 -9.34 -5.64
C LEU A 43 -8.21 -8.49 -5.47
N ALA A 44 -7.44 -8.28 -6.55
CA ALA A 44 -6.25 -7.44 -6.52
C ALA A 44 -6.59 -5.98 -6.14
N ASP A 45 -7.67 -5.42 -6.71
CA ASP A 45 -8.13 -4.07 -6.41
C ASP A 45 -8.51 -3.91 -4.95
N THR A 46 -9.31 -4.85 -4.43
CA THR A 46 -9.74 -4.82 -3.03
C THR A 46 -8.55 -4.96 -2.09
N SER A 47 -7.61 -5.88 -2.39
CA SER A 47 -6.44 -6.14 -1.55
C SER A 47 -5.51 -4.93 -1.47
N CYS A 48 -5.25 -4.27 -2.62
CA CYS A 48 -4.42 -3.08 -2.67
C CYS A 48 -5.08 -1.90 -1.94
N VAL A 49 -6.37 -1.65 -2.19
CA VAL A 49 -7.11 -0.57 -1.52
C VAL A 49 -7.15 -0.77 -0.01
N ALA A 50 -7.47 -1.98 0.48
CA ALA A 50 -7.53 -2.24 1.92
C ALA A 50 -6.20 -1.96 2.64
N THR A 51 -5.09 -2.32 1.97
CA THR A 51 -3.75 -2.04 2.49
C THR A 51 -3.52 -0.53 2.56
N ILE A 52 -3.74 0.19 1.45
CA ILE A 52 -3.53 1.65 1.35
C ILE A 52 -4.40 2.41 2.36
N SER A 53 -5.68 2.04 2.48
CA SER A 53 -6.62 2.68 3.41
C SER A 53 -6.28 2.45 4.89
N SER A 54 -5.42 1.48 5.21
CA SER A 54 -4.96 1.23 6.57
C SER A 54 -3.60 1.87 6.88
N LEU A 55 -2.97 2.51 5.88
CA LEU A 55 -1.69 3.20 6.01
C LEU A 55 -1.84 4.70 6.37
N ASP A 56 -3.06 5.24 6.30
CA ASP A 56 -3.42 6.61 6.75
C ASP A 56 -3.47 6.74 8.30
#